data_AF-A0A0F4PMP7-F1
#
_entry.id   AF-A0A0F4PMP7-F1
#
_cell.length_a   1.000
_cell.length_b   1.000
_cell.length_c   1.000
_cell.angle_alpha   90.00
_cell.angle_beta   90.00
_cell.angle_gamma   90.00
#
_symmetry.space_group_name_H-M   'P 1'
#
loop_
_entity.id
_entity.type
_entity.pdbx_description
1 polymer ?
#
loop_
_entity_poly.entity_id
_entity_poly.type
_entity_poly.pdbx_seq_one_letter_code
_entity_poly.pdbx_strand_id
1 'polypeptide(L)'
;MFWRSLLIGLTTVFAWLPASFLMIFALIGLFGGVANIFTMPIGFSLQWILCSLGGILGYVALTSVSWGLKLKHKVRLLFLIFGFLSLIFTHSSVIDLDGDLFKLGGGWVELYMLLCPASFLAVHIVLHLFWMSQDNLASA
;
A
#
# COMPACT_ATOMS: atom_id res chain seq x y z
N MET A 1 -7.19 1.82 -25.70
CA MET A 1 -7.01 3.12 -25.00
C MET A 1 -8.05 3.33 -23.90
N PHE A 2 -9.35 3.24 -24.20
CA PHE A 2 -10.45 3.45 -23.23
C PHE A 2 -10.30 2.68 -21.91
N TRP A 3 -10.14 1.35 -21.96
CA TRP A 3 -9.99 0.50 -20.77
C TRP A 3 -8.82 0.90 -19.85
N ARG A 4 -7.74 1.39 -20.45
CA ARG A 4 -6.53 1.80 -19.71
C ARG A 4 -6.80 3.09 -18.95
N SER A 5 -7.45 4.05 -19.58
CA SER A 5 -7.86 5.31 -18.95
C SER A 5 -8.93 5.11 -17.87
N LEU A 6 -9.87 4.19 -18.10
CA LEU A 6 -10.89 3.83 -17.11
C LEU A 6 -10.25 3.21 -15.86
N LEU A 7 -9.31 2.27 -16.03
CA LEU A 7 -8.61 1.64 -14.91
C LEU A 7 -7.82 2.66 -14.07
N ILE A 8 -7.15 3.62 -14.73
CA ILE A 8 -6.41 4.70 -14.07
C ILE A 8 -7.36 5.62 -13.28
N GLY A 9 -8.50 6.00 -13.86
CA GLY A 9 -9.52 6.79 -13.16
C GLY A 9 -10.07 6.07 -11.93
N LEU A 10 -10.39 4.77 -12.09
CA LEU A 10 -10.89 3.93 -11.01
C LEU A 10 -9.86 3.78 -9.88
N THR A 11 -8.59 3.53 -10.21
CA THR A 11 -7.51 3.48 -9.21
C THR A 11 -7.31 4.80 -8.49
N THR A 12 -7.45 5.92 -9.20
CA THR A 12 -7.25 7.23 -8.58
C THR A 12 -8.31 7.48 -7.49
N VAL A 13 -9.58 7.19 -7.80
CA VAL A 13 -10.69 7.40 -6.86
C VAL A 13 -10.72 6.37 -5.75
N PHE A 14 -10.60 5.08 -6.08
CA PHE A 14 -10.82 4.00 -5.12
C PHE A 14 -9.55 3.52 -4.42
N ALA A 15 -8.36 3.74 -4.96
CA ALA A 15 -7.12 3.24 -4.35
C ALA A 15 -6.22 4.39 -3.88
N TRP A 16 -5.91 5.33 -4.76
CA TRP A 16 -4.95 6.40 -4.47
C TRP A 16 -5.49 7.39 -3.42
N LEU A 17 -6.76 7.78 -3.52
CA LEU A 17 -7.39 8.73 -2.60
C LEU A 17 -7.45 8.18 -1.16
N PRO A 18 -8.00 6.98 -0.88
CA PRO A 18 -7.91 6.38 0.45
C PRO A 18 -6.47 6.08 0.89
N ALA A 19 -5.58 5.65 -0.01
CA ALA A 19 -4.17 5.45 0.32
C ALA A 19 -3.45 6.75 0.70
N SER A 20 -3.90 7.92 0.22
CA SER A 20 -3.36 9.22 0.62
C SER A 20 -3.65 9.51 2.10
N PHE A 21 -4.83 9.13 2.59
CA PHE A 21 -5.14 9.22 4.02
C PHE A 21 -4.28 8.24 4.83
N LEU A 22 -4.18 6.99 4.38
CA LEU A 22 -3.31 5.99 5.02
C LEU A 22 -1.84 6.37 5.03
N MET A 23 -1.37 7.13 4.03
CA MET A 23 0.01 7.63 3.98
C MET A 23 0.32 8.58 5.15
N ILE A 24 -0.64 9.40 5.57
CA ILE A 24 -0.49 10.26 6.76
C ILE A 24 -0.31 9.39 8.01
N PHE A 25 -1.14 8.35 8.18
CA PHE A 25 -1.00 7.41 9.29
C PHE A 25 0.32 6.64 9.24
N ALA A 26 0.80 6.26 8.05
CA ALA A 26 2.09 5.62 7.88
C ALA A 26 3.24 6.54 8.28
N LEU A 27 3.17 7.85 7.98
CA LEU A 27 4.19 8.81 8.43
C LEU A 27 4.19 8.97 9.96
N ILE A 28 3.01 9.02 10.58
CA ILE A 28 2.87 9.05 12.04
C ILE A 28 3.45 7.76 12.66
N GLY A 29 3.10 6.60 12.10
CA GLY A 29 3.63 5.30 12.54
C GLY A 29 5.14 5.20 12.39
N LEU A 30 5.70 5.73 11.30
CA LEU A 30 7.14 5.78 11.08
C LEU A 30 7.83 6.64 12.13
N PHE A 31 7.32 7.85 12.38
CA PHE A 31 7.87 8.75 13.38
C PHE A 31 7.76 8.13 14.79
N GLY A 32 6.61 7.55 15.13
CA GLY A 32 6.37 6.87 16.39
C GLY A 32 7.30 5.68 16.61
N GLY A 33 7.51 4.85 15.57
CA GLY A 33 8.44 3.72 15.62
C GLY A 33 9.89 4.14 15.82
N VAL A 34 10.33 5.18 15.12
CA VAL A 34 11.69 5.73 15.27
C VAL A 34 11.90 6.36 16.64
N ALA A 35 10.94 7.18 17.10
CA ALA A 35 11.02 7.85 18.40
C ALA A 35 11.08 6.86 19.58
N ASN A 36 10.43 5.71 19.46
CA ASN A 36 10.36 4.69 20.51
C ASN A 36 11.33 3.53 20.32
N ILE A 37 12.32 3.62 19.43
CA ILE A 37 13.23 2.51 19.13
C ILE A 37 14.09 2.11 20.34
N PHE A 38 14.36 3.04 21.25
CA PHE A 38 15.15 2.81 22.47
C PHE A 38 14.30 2.59 23.73
N THR A 39 12.97 2.82 23.65
CA THR A 39 12.07 2.75 24.80
C THR A 39 11.16 1.52 24.77
N MET A 40 10.84 1.02 23.58
CA MET A 40 10.03 -0.18 23.35
C MET A 40 10.92 -1.37 22.95
N PRO A 41 10.42 -2.62 23.07
CA PRO A 41 11.10 -3.79 22.52
C PRO A 41 11.47 -3.56 21.05
N ILE A 42 12.74 -3.77 20.71
CA ILE A 42 13.25 -3.41 19.38
C ILE A 42 12.48 -4.08 18.23
N GLY A 43 11.99 -5.31 18.46
CA GLY A 43 11.16 -6.04 17.49
C GLY A 43 9.85 -5.34 17.18
N PHE A 44 9.19 -4.75 18.18
CA PHE A 44 7.95 -4.01 17.99
C PHE A 44 8.20 -2.74 17.17
N SER A 45 9.16 -1.91 17.58
CA SER A 45 9.49 -0.68 16.86
C SER A 45 9.93 -0.94 15.42
N LEU A 46 10.73 -1.99 15.19
CA LEU A 46 11.20 -2.36 13.85
C LEU A 46 10.05 -2.82 12.95
N GLN A 47 9.10 -3.60 13.46
CA GLN A 47 7.91 -4.03 12.70
C GLN A 47 7.08 -2.83 12.24
N TRP A 48 6.82 -1.85 13.12
CA TRP A 48 6.06 -0.65 12.76
C TRP A 48 6.81 0.25 11.77
N ILE A 49 8.13 0.37 11.89
CA ILE A 49 8.96 1.09 10.91
C ILE A 49 8.87 0.41 9.54
N LEU A 50 9.06 -0.91 9.48
CA LEU A 50 9.00 -1.68 8.24
C LEU A 50 7.61 -1.63 7.60
N CYS A 51 6.56 -1.77 8.40
CA CYS A 51 5.19 -1.65 7.95
C CYS A 51 4.92 -0.27 7.35
N SER A 52 5.35 0.80 8.04
CA SER A 52 5.16 2.17 7.59
C SER A 52 5.91 2.46 6.30
N LEU A 53 7.17 1.99 6.19
CA LEU A 53 7.95 2.08 4.95
C LEU A 53 7.25 1.33 3.80
N GLY A 54 6.75 0.12 4.06
CA GLY A 54 6.00 -0.65 3.08
C GLY A 54 4.75 0.09 2.58
N GLY A 55 3.99 0.71 3.49
CA GLY A 55 2.81 1.51 3.14
C GLY A 55 3.16 2.72 2.28
N ILE A 56 4.25 3.43 2.62
CA ILE A 56 4.76 4.56 1.83
C ILE A 56 5.18 4.11 0.43
N LEU A 57 5.89 2.99 0.31
CA LEU A 57 6.27 2.43 -0.99
C LEU A 57 5.04 2.04 -1.82
N GLY A 58 4.03 1.42 -1.20
CA GLY A 58 2.75 1.12 -1.83
C GLY A 58 2.06 2.36 -2.39
N TYR A 59 2.02 3.44 -1.60
CA TYR A 59 1.48 4.72 -2.02
C TYR A 59 2.25 5.32 -3.20
N VAL A 60 3.58 5.25 -3.20
CA VAL A 60 4.43 5.70 -4.32
C VAL A 60 4.13 4.90 -5.59
N ALA A 61 3.93 3.59 -5.48
CA ALA A 61 3.57 2.76 -6.63
C ALA A 61 2.18 3.10 -7.19
N LEU A 62 1.19 3.30 -6.32
CA LEU A 62 -0.15 3.74 -6.72
C LEU A 62 -0.13 5.12 -7.37
N THR A 63 0.70 6.03 -6.85
CA THR A 63 0.93 7.35 -7.44
C THR A 63 1.55 7.22 -8.83
N SER A 64 2.48 6.29 -9.03
CA SER A 64 3.04 6.01 -10.36
C SER A 64 2.03 5.48 -11.35
N VAL A 65 1.08 4.65 -10.90
CA VAL A 65 -0.01 4.15 -11.76
C VAL A 65 -1.02 5.25 -12.08
N SER A 66 -1.39 6.06 -11.10
CA SER A 66 -2.47 7.06 -11.22
C SER A 66 -2.01 8.33 -11.96
N TRP A 67 -0.79 8.77 -11.69
CA TRP A 67 -0.23 10.04 -12.20
C TRP A 67 0.90 9.86 -13.22
N GLY A 68 1.25 8.61 -13.55
CA GLY A 68 2.26 8.32 -14.57
C GLY A 68 3.70 8.59 -14.15
N LEU A 69 4.02 8.57 -12.85
CA LEU A 69 5.39 8.70 -12.36
C LEU A 69 6.28 7.61 -13.00
N LYS A 70 7.41 8.01 -13.60
CA LYS A 70 8.33 7.09 -14.29
C LYS A 70 9.10 6.22 -13.31
N LEU A 71 8.53 5.08 -12.94
CA LEU A 71 9.20 4.02 -12.19
C LEU A 71 9.52 2.83 -13.09
N LYS A 72 10.71 2.24 -12.90
CA LYS A 72 11.10 0.99 -13.57
C LYS A 72 10.10 -0.11 -13.23
N HIS A 73 9.75 -0.93 -14.22
CA HIS A 73 8.66 -1.92 -14.10
C HIS A 73 8.84 -2.86 -12.90
N LYS A 74 10.07 -3.38 -12.71
CA LYS A 74 10.43 -4.27 -11.58
C LYS A 74 10.35 -3.57 -10.20
N VAL A 75 10.79 -2.32 -10.12
CA VAL A 75 10.76 -1.53 -8.87
C VAL A 75 9.33 -1.24 -8.47
N ARG A 76 8.49 -0.85 -9.46
CA ARG A 76 7.07 -0.62 -9.25
C ARG A 76 6.36 -1.88 -8.73
N LEU A 77 6.69 -3.07 -9.25
CA LEU A 77 6.14 -4.33 -8.71
C LEU A 77 6.53 -4.55 -7.24
N LEU A 78 7.81 -4.40 -6.89
CA LEU A 78 8.26 -4.56 -5.50
C LEU A 78 7.52 -3.61 -4.56
N PHE A 79 7.36 -2.35 -4.97
CA PHE A 79 6.64 -1.36 -4.17
C PHE A 79 5.16 -1.71 -4.00
N LEU A 80 4.49 -2.22 -5.04
CA LEU A 80 3.12 -2.72 -4.91
C LEU A 80 3.03 -3.88 -3.92
N ILE A 81 3.96 -4.84 -3.97
CA ILE A 81 3.99 -6.00 -3.06
C ILE A 81 4.22 -5.55 -1.61
N PHE A 82 5.19 -4.66 -1.36
CA PHE A 82 5.43 -4.12 -0.02
C PHE A 82 4.23 -3.33 0.52
N GLY A 83 3.57 -2.55 -0.33
CA GLY A 83 2.33 -1.86 0.02
C GLY A 83 1.20 -2.82 0.41
N PHE A 84 1.03 -3.88 -0.37
CA PHE A 84 0.00 -4.89 -0.11
C PHE A 84 0.27 -5.66 1.18
N LEU A 85 1.52 -6.08 1.43
CA LEU A 85 1.91 -6.75 2.67
C LEU A 85 1.76 -5.85 3.90
N SER A 86 2.11 -4.56 3.77
CA SER A 86 1.92 -3.55 4.82
C SER A 86 0.44 -3.39 5.19
N LEU A 87 -0.47 -3.38 4.20
CA LEU A 87 -1.91 -3.32 4.45
C LEU A 87 -2.42 -4.56 5.19
N ILE A 88 -1.99 -5.76 4.81
CA ILE A 88 -2.34 -7.01 5.50
C ILE A 88 -1.85 -6.97 6.95
N PHE A 89 -0.60 -6.58 7.17
CA PHE A 89 -0.01 -6.49 8.50
C PHE A 89 -0.73 -5.46 9.38
N THR A 90 -1.08 -4.31 8.80
CA THR A 90 -1.86 -3.28 9.51
C THR A 90 -3.22 -3.81 9.89
N HIS A 91 -3.93 -4.50 8.98
CA HIS A 91 -5.21 -5.11 9.27
C HIS A 91 -5.14 -6.13 10.41
N SER A 92 -4.18 -7.05 10.37
CA SER A 92 -4.02 -8.07 11.42
C SER A 92 -3.65 -7.44 12.77
N SER A 93 -2.80 -6.42 12.76
CA SER A 93 -2.40 -5.73 14.00
C SER A 93 -3.57 -4.98 14.65
N VAL A 94 -4.49 -4.43 13.86
CA VAL A 94 -5.70 -3.76 14.37
C VAL A 94 -6.69 -4.75 15.00
N ILE A 95 -6.72 -6.01 14.55
CA ILE A 95 -7.56 -7.06 15.15
C ILE A 95 -6.99 -7.51 16.51
N ASP A 96 -5.66 -7.61 16.63
CA ASP A 96 -4.99 -8.06 17.85
C ASP A 96 -4.89 -6.96 18.93
N LEU A 97 -4.68 -5.70 18.51
CA LEU A 97 -4.72 -4.55 19.39
C LEU A 97 -6.15 -4.02 19.42
N ASP A 98 -6.93 -4.47 20.41
CA ASP A 98 -8.30 -4.05 20.78
C ASP A 98 -8.43 -2.54 21.13
N GLY A 99 -7.55 -1.70 20.60
CA GLY A 99 -7.42 -0.28 20.88
C GLY A 99 -8.37 0.57 20.03
N ASP A 100 -9.27 1.29 20.71
CA ASP A 100 -10.18 2.28 20.12
C ASP A 100 -9.49 3.38 19.29
N LEU A 101 -8.17 3.54 19.39
CA LEU A 101 -7.37 4.48 18.60
C LEU A 101 -7.28 4.12 17.10
N PHE A 102 -7.48 2.85 16.73
CA PHE A 102 -7.42 2.38 15.34
C PHE A 102 -8.78 2.10 14.70
N LYS A 103 -9.88 2.23 15.45
CA LYS A 103 -11.23 2.20 14.87
C LYS A 103 -11.44 3.48 14.07
N LEU A 104 -11.08 3.43 12.79
CA LEU A 104 -11.35 4.43 11.78
C LEU A 104 -12.88 4.52 11.57
N GLY A 105 -13.57 5.18 12.49
CA GLY A 105 -14.97 5.62 12.43
C GLY A 105 -15.93 4.76 11.60
N GLY A 106 -16.54 3.73 12.19
CA GLY A 106 -17.60 2.93 11.57
C GLY A 106 -17.12 2.01 10.45
N GLY A 107 -17.58 0.74 10.47
CA GLY A 107 -17.02 -0.32 9.62
C GLY A 107 -17.01 -0.06 8.10
N TRP A 108 -17.86 0.84 7.59
CA TRP A 108 -17.87 1.20 6.17
C TRP A 108 -16.67 2.06 5.74
N VAL A 109 -16.19 2.96 6.60
CA VAL A 109 -15.04 3.83 6.28
C VAL A 109 -13.75 3.03 6.34
N GLU A 110 -13.62 2.18 7.36
CA GLU A 110 -12.49 1.26 7.49
C GLU A 110 -12.41 0.30 6.30
N LEU A 111 -13.54 -0.30 5.91
CA LEU A 111 -13.61 -1.19 4.75
C LEU A 111 -13.27 -0.45 3.45
N TYR A 112 -13.72 0.79 3.27
CA TYR A 112 -13.32 1.59 2.12
C TYR A 112 -11.82 1.95 2.13
N MET A 113 -11.29 2.40 3.28
CA MET A 113 -9.89 2.82 3.39
C MET A 113 -8.92 1.67 3.25
N LEU A 114 -9.26 0.46 3.69
CA LEU A 114 -8.36 -0.69 3.62
C LEU A 114 -8.60 -1.57 2.38
N LEU A 115 -9.86 -1.96 2.14
CA LEU A 115 -10.19 -2.95 1.12
C LEU A 115 -10.02 -2.39 -0.29
N CYS A 116 -10.35 -1.11 -0.51
CA CYS A 116 -10.21 -0.52 -1.83
C CYS A 116 -8.72 -0.38 -2.24
N PRO A 117 -7.80 0.20 -1.46
CA PRO A 117 -6.38 0.16 -1.80
C PRO A 117 -5.83 -1.26 -1.96
N ALA A 118 -6.19 -2.19 -1.07
CA ALA A 118 -5.69 -3.57 -1.11
C ALA A 118 -6.11 -4.31 -2.40
N SER A 119 -7.38 -4.22 -2.78
CA SER A 119 -7.91 -4.87 -3.99
C SER A 119 -7.25 -4.31 -5.26
N PHE A 120 -7.09 -3.00 -5.36
CA PHE A 120 -6.43 -2.38 -6.51
C PHE A 120 -4.92 -2.65 -6.54
N LEU A 121 -4.25 -2.70 -5.39
CA LEU A 121 -2.86 -3.16 -5.30
C LEU A 121 -2.74 -4.58 -5.87
N ALA A 122 -3.61 -5.51 -5.47
CA ALA A 122 -3.62 -6.88 -5.98
C ALA A 122 -3.84 -6.94 -7.51
N VAL A 123 -4.83 -6.20 -8.03
CA VAL A 123 -5.09 -6.10 -9.48
C VAL A 123 -3.85 -5.61 -10.23
N HIS A 124 -3.18 -4.58 -9.73
CA HIS A 124 -1.97 -4.04 -10.36
C HIS A 124 -0.77 -4.98 -10.26
N ILE A 125 -0.62 -5.74 -9.19
CA ILE A 125 0.40 -6.79 -9.06
C ILE A 125 0.20 -7.85 -10.15
N VAL A 126 -1.02 -8.38 -10.29
CA VAL A 126 -1.33 -9.42 -11.29
C VAL A 126 -1.09 -8.90 -12.71
N LEU A 127 -1.55 -7.69 -13.02
CA LEU A 127 -1.36 -7.08 -14.32
C LEU A 127 0.13 -6.89 -14.67
N HIS A 128 0.94 -6.51 -13.68
CA HIS A 128 2.39 -6.37 -13.82
C HIS A 128 3.11 -7.69 -14.06
N LEU A 129 2.72 -8.74 -13.34
CA LEU A 129 3.28 -10.07 -13.52
C LEU A 129 2.96 -10.59 -14.93
N PHE A 130 1.74 -10.36 -15.40
CA PHE A 130 1.34 -10.72 -16.76
C PHE A 130 2.17 -9.99 -17.83
N TRP A 131 2.37 -8.67 -17.68
CA TRP A 131 3.20 -7.91 -18.63
C TRP A 131 4.66 -8.38 -18.64
N MET A 132 5.26 -8.66 -17.48
CA MET A 132 6.61 -9.21 -17.45
C MET A 132 6.72 -10.60 -18.08
N SER A 133 5.67 -11.43 -17.97
CA SER A 133 5.65 -12.73 -18.65
C SER A 133 5.67 -12.56 -20.18
N GLN A 134 4.95 -11.57 -20.71
CA GLN A 134 4.90 -11.31 -22.15
C GLN A 134 6.23 -10.76 -22.68
N ASP A 135 6.86 -9.83 -21.95
CA ASP A 135 8.15 -9.25 -22.33
C ASP A 135 9.25 -10.32 -22.41
N ASN A 136 9.27 -11.26 -21.46
CA ASN A 136 10.24 -12.36 -21.47
C ASN A 136 10.02 -13.32 -22.64
N LEU A 137 8.76 -13.64 -22.98
CA LEU A 137 8.41 -14.50 -24.12
C LEU A 137 8.75 -13.86 -25.47
N ALA A 138 8.70 -12.53 -25.58
CA ALA A 138 9.07 -11.82 -26.80
C ALA A 138 10.60 -11.69 -27.00
N SER A 139 11.39 -11.98 -25.97
CA SER A 139 12.85 -11.87 -25.97
C SER A 139 13.59 -13.22 -26.08
N ALA A 140 12.84 -14.33 -26.14
CA ALA A 140 13.34 -15.70 -26.29
C ALA A 140 13.11 -16.20 -27.73
#